data_AF-A0A1I2BKK2-F1
#
_entry.id   AF-A0A1I2BKK2-F1
#
_cell.length_a   1.000
_cell.length_b   1.000
_cell.length_c   1.000
_cell.angle_alpha   90.00
_cell.angle_beta   90.00
_cell.angle_gamma   90.00
#
_symmetry.space_group_name_H-M   'P 1'
#
loop_
_entity.id
_entity.type
_entity.pdbx_description
1 polymer ?
#
loop_
_entity_poly.entity_id
_entity_poly.type
_entity_poly.pdbx_seq_one_letter_code
_entity_poly.pdbx_strand_id
1 'polypeptide(L)'
;MTTPRHADLLLRGGTVVTPGGAERIDVACSGGRIVALGDLAGSWSAGTVLDACGLHVLPGAIDSQVHFREPGLVHKENLEAGTRGAVLGGVTAVFEMPNTQPLTLSAADLQAKLDAARGRAWCDHAFYIGGSAVNAEQLAALENLPGCAGVKVFMGSSFGDLLADEDEVLRRILRHGRRRLAVHAEDEARLRERKALVEACGDVRQHPEWRDVESALRATRRILALAAEAGRRLHVLHVSTAEEMAFLAGHRHRVTVEVTPHHLSLSAPDCYERLGSLAQMNPPVRSQRHQDALWQAIRDGVVDVVGSDHAPHTLQEKARPYPQSPSGMTGVQTLLPLMLDHLHAGRLSLQRLVDLTSAGPARIFGIAGKGRIAVGHDADFSIVDLKARRTIRNEWIASVSGWTPYDGLAVTGWPIHTVVRGCCVVRDEALAGPPMGRPIAFLDSSPAQGAPHD
;
A
#
# COMPACT_ATOMS: atom_id res chain seq x y z
N MET A 1 -43.23 -7.70 -21.53
CA MET A 1 -41.81 -7.32 -21.61
C MET A 1 -41.49 -6.58 -20.32
N THR A 2 -40.67 -7.15 -19.45
CA THR A 2 -40.22 -6.50 -18.21
C THR A 2 -39.27 -5.36 -18.56
N THR A 3 -39.52 -4.16 -18.02
CA THR A 3 -38.65 -2.99 -18.19
C THR A 3 -37.24 -3.34 -17.69
N PRO A 4 -36.17 -3.11 -18.48
CA PRO A 4 -34.82 -3.41 -18.04
C PRO A 4 -34.46 -2.59 -16.80
N ARG A 5 -33.74 -3.22 -15.85
CA ARG A 5 -33.19 -2.50 -14.70
C ARG A 5 -32.15 -1.49 -15.18
N HIS A 6 -31.92 -0.41 -14.42
CA HIS A 6 -30.97 0.64 -14.78
C HIS A 6 -29.79 0.67 -13.79
N ALA A 7 -28.58 0.80 -14.33
CA ALA A 7 -27.33 0.92 -13.58
C ALA A 7 -26.57 2.20 -13.98
N ASP A 8 -25.71 2.69 -13.10
CA ASP A 8 -24.83 3.83 -13.43
C ASP A 8 -23.70 3.36 -14.37
N LEU A 9 -23.12 2.19 -14.05
CA LEU A 9 -22.06 1.53 -14.82
C LEU A 9 -22.42 0.07 -15.05
N LEU A 10 -22.21 -0.41 -16.28
CA LEU A 10 -22.26 -1.82 -16.66
C LEU A 10 -20.94 -2.24 -17.28
N LEU A 11 -20.20 -3.11 -16.59
CA LEU A 11 -19.03 -3.81 -17.13
C LEU A 11 -19.52 -5.01 -17.93
N ARG A 12 -19.08 -5.16 -19.18
CA ARG A 12 -19.52 -6.26 -20.06
C ARG A 12 -18.39 -7.19 -20.48
N GLY A 13 -18.67 -8.50 -20.43
CA GLY A 13 -17.89 -9.54 -21.13
C GLY A 13 -16.50 -9.84 -20.58
N GLY A 14 -16.13 -9.28 -19.42
CA GLY A 14 -14.83 -9.50 -18.79
C GLY A 14 -14.72 -10.81 -18.01
N THR A 15 -13.49 -11.20 -17.71
CA THR A 15 -13.21 -12.31 -16.78
C THR A 15 -13.13 -11.74 -15.37
N VAL A 16 -14.21 -11.85 -14.62
CA VAL A 16 -14.38 -11.25 -13.29
C VAL A 16 -13.84 -12.19 -12.23
N VAL A 17 -12.93 -11.70 -11.39
CA VAL A 17 -12.35 -12.47 -10.29
C VAL A 17 -13.18 -12.26 -9.03
N THR A 18 -14.11 -13.18 -8.80
CA THR A 18 -14.98 -13.19 -7.62
C THR A 18 -14.34 -14.01 -6.49
N PRO A 19 -14.89 -14.00 -5.26
CA PRO A 19 -14.48 -14.94 -4.21
C PRO A 19 -14.61 -16.41 -4.60
N GLY A 20 -15.49 -16.76 -5.55
CA GLY A 20 -15.66 -18.11 -6.08
C GLY A 20 -14.64 -18.50 -7.15
N GLY A 21 -13.87 -17.53 -7.67
CA GLY A 21 -12.92 -17.73 -8.76
C GLY A 21 -13.20 -16.80 -9.95
N ALA A 22 -12.45 -17.04 -11.03
CA ALA A 22 -12.56 -16.29 -12.27
C ALA A 22 -13.71 -16.82 -13.13
N GLU A 23 -14.64 -15.94 -13.50
CA GLU A 23 -15.81 -16.29 -14.32
C GLU A 23 -16.05 -15.20 -15.37
N ARG A 24 -16.55 -15.59 -16.56
CA ARG A 24 -16.91 -14.62 -17.61
C ARG A 24 -18.34 -14.17 -17.40
N ILE A 25 -18.51 -12.99 -16.82
CA ILE A 25 -19.80 -12.42 -16.45
C ILE A 25 -19.79 -10.90 -16.58
N ASP A 26 -20.98 -10.29 -16.56
CA ASP A 26 -21.15 -8.84 -16.50
C ASP A 26 -21.29 -8.37 -15.04
N VAL A 27 -21.05 -7.08 -14.81
CA VAL A 27 -21.18 -6.43 -13.49
C VAL A 27 -21.99 -5.15 -13.63
N ALA A 28 -23.15 -5.08 -12.97
CA ALA A 28 -23.94 -3.85 -12.87
C ALA A 28 -23.64 -3.13 -11.56
N CYS A 29 -23.43 -1.82 -11.65
CA CYS A 29 -23.11 -0.96 -10.51
C CYS A 29 -24.10 0.20 -10.43
N SER A 30 -24.61 0.50 -9.24
CA SER A 30 -25.45 1.68 -8.99
C SER A 30 -25.20 2.25 -7.60
N GLY A 31 -25.23 3.56 -7.45
CA GLY A 31 -24.91 4.25 -6.19
C GLY A 31 -23.47 3.99 -5.73
N GLY A 32 -22.57 3.70 -6.67
CA GLY A 32 -21.18 3.31 -6.43
C GLY A 32 -20.98 1.92 -5.81
N ARG A 33 -22.02 1.08 -5.78
CA ARG A 33 -21.96 -0.31 -5.32
C ARG A 33 -22.26 -1.29 -6.44
N ILE A 34 -21.79 -2.51 -6.28
CA ILE A 34 -22.13 -3.65 -7.12
C ILE A 34 -23.55 -4.10 -6.77
N VAL A 35 -24.45 -4.11 -7.75
CA VAL A 35 -25.87 -4.46 -7.54
C VAL A 35 -26.28 -5.75 -8.23
N ALA A 36 -25.56 -6.19 -9.26
CA ALA A 36 -25.77 -7.49 -9.89
C ALA A 36 -24.50 -8.02 -10.56
N LEU A 37 -24.42 -9.34 -10.67
CA LEU A 37 -23.39 -10.13 -11.34
C LEU A 37 -24.07 -11.22 -12.18
N GLY A 38 -23.54 -11.55 -13.36
CA GLY A 38 -24.02 -12.67 -14.19
C GLY A 38 -24.22 -12.30 -15.65
N ASP A 39 -25.15 -12.98 -16.34
CA ASP A 39 -25.59 -12.56 -17.67
C ASP A 39 -26.64 -11.45 -17.54
N LEU A 40 -26.21 -10.22 -17.84
CA LEU A 40 -27.02 -9.02 -17.68
C LEU A 40 -27.49 -8.45 -19.04
N ALA A 41 -27.23 -9.17 -20.13
CA ALA A 41 -27.62 -8.76 -21.47
C ALA A 41 -29.15 -8.70 -21.59
N GLY A 42 -29.67 -7.60 -22.15
CA GLY A 42 -31.11 -7.40 -22.37
C GLY A 42 -31.96 -7.17 -21.11
N SER A 43 -31.46 -7.51 -19.91
CA SER A 43 -32.14 -7.31 -18.62
C SER A 43 -31.70 -6.03 -17.91
N TRP A 44 -30.53 -5.49 -18.28
CA TRP A 44 -29.99 -4.24 -17.75
C TRP A 44 -29.67 -3.22 -18.84
N SER A 45 -29.97 -1.96 -18.55
CA SER A 45 -29.46 -0.77 -19.23
C SER A 45 -28.52 -0.01 -18.29
N ALA A 46 -27.63 0.83 -18.83
CA ALA A 46 -26.76 1.65 -17.99
C ALA A 46 -26.45 3.01 -18.60
N GLY A 47 -26.17 3.99 -17.75
CA GLY A 47 -25.67 5.31 -18.16
C GLY A 47 -24.29 5.22 -18.81
N THR A 48 -23.42 4.37 -18.27
CA THR A 48 -22.10 4.06 -18.83
C THR A 48 -21.96 2.56 -19.06
N VAL A 49 -21.46 2.17 -20.24
CA VAL A 49 -21.06 0.80 -20.53
C VAL A 49 -19.56 0.76 -20.76
N LEU A 50 -18.86 -0.11 -20.04
CA LEU A 50 -17.44 -0.36 -20.23
C LEU A 50 -17.25 -1.78 -20.74
N ASP A 51 -16.70 -1.90 -21.95
CA ASP A 51 -16.36 -3.19 -22.54
C ASP A 51 -15.09 -3.73 -21.89
N ALA A 52 -15.20 -4.89 -21.24
CA ALA A 52 -14.09 -5.58 -20.60
C ALA A 52 -13.76 -6.90 -21.32
N CYS A 53 -14.25 -7.11 -22.54
CA CYS A 53 -13.99 -8.32 -23.32
C CYS A 53 -12.48 -8.56 -23.48
N GLY A 54 -12.02 -9.76 -23.13
CA GLY A 54 -10.60 -10.13 -23.15
C GLY A 54 -9.78 -9.61 -21.96
N LEU A 55 -10.36 -8.75 -21.11
CA LEU A 55 -9.73 -8.22 -19.90
C LEU A 55 -10.14 -9.03 -18.66
N HIS A 56 -9.35 -8.89 -17.60
CA HIS A 56 -9.65 -9.41 -16.28
C HIS A 56 -10.10 -8.27 -15.36
N VAL A 57 -11.24 -8.46 -14.68
CA VAL A 57 -11.77 -7.51 -13.70
C VAL A 57 -11.41 -8.02 -12.31
N LEU A 58 -10.43 -7.39 -11.69
CA LEU A 58 -9.99 -7.70 -10.33
C LEU A 58 -10.70 -6.77 -9.33
N PRO A 59 -10.90 -7.17 -8.06
CA PRO A 59 -11.19 -6.20 -7.02
C PRO A 59 -10.12 -5.11 -7.05
N GLY A 60 -10.51 -3.85 -6.86
CA GLY A 60 -9.58 -2.74 -6.82
C GLY A 60 -8.39 -3.01 -5.89
N ALA A 61 -7.18 -2.79 -6.38
CA ALA A 61 -5.96 -2.93 -5.59
C ALA A 61 -5.90 -1.84 -4.50
N ILE A 62 -5.44 -2.23 -3.32
CA ILE A 62 -5.36 -1.41 -2.11
C ILE A 62 -3.90 -1.38 -1.68
N ASP A 63 -3.31 -0.19 -1.64
CA ASP A 63 -1.95 0.02 -1.18
C ASP A 63 -1.94 0.51 0.27
N SER A 64 -1.59 -0.38 1.21
CA SER A 64 -1.61 -0.09 2.65
C SER A 64 -0.44 0.73 3.16
N GLN A 65 0.53 1.10 2.30
CA GLN A 65 1.67 1.87 2.74
C GLN A 65 2.16 2.82 1.65
N VAL A 66 1.79 4.10 1.78
CA VAL A 66 2.33 5.20 0.96
C VAL A 66 2.73 6.40 1.82
N HIS A 67 3.62 7.23 1.30
CA HIS A 67 4.10 8.47 1.88
C HIS A 67 3.95 9.60 0.85
N PHE A 68 2.81 10.30 0.87
CA PHE A 68 2.51 11.35 -0.11
C PHE A 68 3.01 12.73 0.31
N ARG A 69 3.70 12.83 1.46
CA ARG A 69 4.52 14.00 1.83
C ARG A 69 3.73 15.31 2.03
N GLU A 70 2.40 15.23 2.11
CA GLU A 70 1.52 16.37 2.33
C GLU A 70 0.77 16.18 3.66
N PRO A 71 0.86 17.14 4.60
CA PRO A 71 1.41 18.50 4.45
C PRO A 71 2.95 18.61 4.49
N GLY A 72 3.45 19.74 3.98
CA GLY A 72 4.78 20.30 4.27
C GLY A 72 5.94 19.91 3.36
N LEU A 73 5.91 18.74 2.72
CA LEU A 73 7.01 18.23 1.89
C LEU A 73 6.57 18.04 0.42
N VAL A 74 5.69 18.93 -0.05
CA VAL A 74 4.94 18.80 -1.32
C VAL A 74 5.79 18.86 -2.58
N HIS A 75 7.03 19.32 -2.47
CA HIS A 75 8.02 19.31 -3.56
C HIS A 75 8.53 17.89 -3.89
N LYS A 76 8.32 16.92 -2.98
CA LYS A 76 8.67 15.50 -3.19
C LYS A 76 7.49 14.72 -3.78
N GLU A 77 6.31 14.91 -3.18
CA GLU A 77 5.04 14.28 -3.56
C GLU A 77 3.87 15.05 -2.92
N ASN A 78 2.66 14.89 -3.42
CA ASN A 78 1.46 15.39 -2.75
C ASN A 78 0.26 14.43 -2.90
N LEU A 79 -0.84 14.67 -2.18
CA LEU A 79 -2.02 13.79 -2.18
C LEU A 79 -2.65 13.64 -3.57
N GLU A 80 -2.70 14.73 -4.34
CA GLU A 80 -3.28 14.70 -5.70
C GLU A 80 -2.44 13.84 -6.63
N ALA A 81 -1.15 14.14 -6.76
CA ALA A 81 -0.25 13.43 -7.67
C ALA A 81 -0.02 11.97 -7.25
N GLY A 82 0.10 11.71 -5.94
CA GLY A 82 0.22 10.37 -5.39
C GLY A 82 -1.02 9.50 -5.68
N THR A 83 -2.22 10.01 -5.42
CA THR A 83 -3.46 9.28 -5.72
C THR A 83 -3.74 9.17 -7.22
N ARG A 84 -3.33 10.16 -8.03
CA ARG A 84 -3.36 10.09 -9.50
C ARG A 84 -2.47 8.96 -10.02
N GLY A 85 -1.24 8.87 -9.52
CA GLY A 85 -0.33 7.76 -9.82
C GLY A 85 -0.91 6.42 -9.38
N ALA A 86 -1.57 6.37 -8.21
CA ALA A 86 -2.24 5.17 -7.74
C ALA A 86 -3.29 4.66 -8.74
N VAL A 87 -4.24 5.51 -9.17
CA VAL A 87 -5.28 5.07 -10.11
C VAL A 87 -4.74 4.71 -11.49
N LEU A 88 -3.72 5.41 -11.98
CA LEU A 88 -3.01 5.06 -13.23
C LEU A 88 -2.32 3.70 -13.13
N GLY A 89 -1.88 3.31 -11.93
CA GLY A 89 -1.33 1.99 -11.65
C GLY A 89 -2.37 0.91 -11.35
N GLY A 90 -3.67 1.21 -11.41
CA GLY A 90 -4.74 0.27 -11.07
C GLY A 90 -5.07 0.19 -9.58
N VAL A 91 -4.55 1.08 -8.73
CA VAL A 91 -4.84 1.13 -7.29
C VAL A 91 -6.05 2.02 -7.03
N THR A 92 -7.04 1.49 -6.30
CA THR A 92 -8.32 2.16 -6.01
C THR A 92 -8.43 2.66 -4.58
N ALA A 93 -7.50 2.26 -3.70
CA ALA A 93 -7.44 2.78 -2.34
C ALA A 93 -6.01 2.81 -1.78
N VAL A 94 -5.70 3.79 -0.93
CA VAL A 94 -4.36 3.97 -0.34
C VAL A 94 -4.39 4.34 1.14
N PHE A 95 -3.38 3.90 1.91
CA PHE A 95 -3.17 4.33 3.29
C PHE A 95 -1.88 5.13 3.44
N GLU A 96 -2.01 6.40 3.81
CA GLU A 96 -0.89 7.34 3.86
C GLU A 96 -0.33 7.51 5.28
N MET A 97 1.01 7.50 5.37
CA MET A 97 1.78 7.39 6.62
C MET A 97 1.91 8.73 7.37
N PRO A 98 2.14 8.72 8.70
CA PRO A 98 2.02 9.93 9.53
C PRO A 98 3.28 10.83 9.53
N ASN A 99 4.34 10.46 8.82
CA ASN A 99 5.63 11.15 8.79
C ASN A 99 5.67 12.30 7.76
N THR A 100 4.69 13.19 7.86
CA THR A 100 4.59 14.46 7.11
C THR A 100 5.10 15.63 7.94
N GLN A 101 4.95 16.88 7.46
CA GLN A 101 5.33 18.06 8.22
C GLN A 101 4.17 19.08 8.25
N PRO A 102 3.43 19.23 9.37
CA PRO A 102 3.60 18.52 10.64
C PRO A 102 3.32 17.01 10.55
N LEU A 103 3.80 16.30 11.58
CA LEU A 103 3.52 14.88 11.81
C LEU A 103 2.02 14.68 12.09
N THR A 104 1.47 13.52 11.73
CA THR A 104 0.05 13.20 12.03
C THR A 104 -0.06 12.53 13.39
N LEU A 105 -0.16 13.31 14.48
CA LEU A 105 -0.15 12.80 15.86
C LEU A 105 -1.46 13.05 16.62
N SER A 106 -2.34 13.91 16.10
CA SER A 106 -3.59 14.31 16.74
C SER A 106 -4.80 14.17 15.80
N ALA A 107 -6.00 14.30 16.37
CA ALA A 107 -7.24 14.35 15.60
C ALA A 107 -7.26 15.52 14.61
N ALA A 108 -6.68 16.66 14.98
CA ALA A 108 -6.58 17.83 14.11
C ALA A 108 -5.67 17.57 12.91
N ASP A 109 -4.54 16.89 13.11
CA ASP A 109 -3.62 16.56 12.00
C ASP A 109 -4.27 15.59 11.00
N LEU A 110 -4.99 14.59 11.52
CA LEU A 110 -5.76 13.65 10.69
C LEU A 110 -6.83 14.37 9.88
N GLN A 111 -7.59 15.25 10.54
CA GLN A 111 -8.62 16.04 9.89
C GLN A 111 -8.04 16.97 8.81
N ALA A 112 -6.88 17.59 9.07
CA ALA A 112 -6.20 18.42 8.09
C ALA A 112 -5.81 17.63 6.83
N LYS A 113 -5.38 16.37 6.95
CA LYS A 113 -5.11 15.49 5.80
C LYS A 113 -6.39 15.12 5.05
N LEU A 114 -7.46 14.79 5.76
CA LEU A 114 -8.77 14.51 5.16
C LEU A 114 -9.31 15.71 4.38
N ASP A 115 -9.13 16.92 4.91
CA ASP A 115 -9.55 18.16 4.24
C ASP A 115 -8.65 18.49 3.04
N ALA A 116 -7.34 18.25 3.14
CA ALA A 116 -6.41 18.44 2.02
C ALA A 116 -6.68 17.48 0.85
N ALA A 117 -7.16 16.26 1.13
CA ALA A 117 -7.54 15.27 0.12
C ALA A 117 -8.89 15.57 -0.57
N ARG A 118 -9.77 16.33 0.10
CA ARG A 118 -11.15 16.57 -0.34
C ARG A 118 -11.18 17.25 -1.72
N GLY A 119 -11.78 16.57 -2.70
CA GLY A 119 -11.89 17.07 -4.09
C GLY A 119 -10.57 17.03 -4.89
N ARG A 120 -9.50 16.47 -4.32
CA ARG A 120 -8.17 16.35 -4.97
C ARG A 120 -7.71 14.91 -5.11
N ALA A 121 -8.14 14.01 -4.21
CA ALA A 121 -7.78 12.60 -4.26
C ALA A 121 -8.49 11.87 -5.39
N TRP A 122 -7.76 11.07 -6.18
CA TRP A 122 -8.31 10.27 -7.27
C TRP A 122 -8.87 8.91 -6.83
N CYS A 123 -8.31 8.33 -5.77
CA CYS A 123 -8.74 7.08 -5.15
C CYS A 123 -9.17 7.29 -3.70
N ASP A 124 -9.89 6.31 -3.16
CA ASP A 124 -10.28 6.34 -1.75
C ASP A 124 -9.03 6.25 -0.86
N HIS A 125 -9.08 6.88 0.31
CA HIS A 125 -7.87 7.06 1.13
C HIS A 125 -8.15 6.91 2.62
N ALA A 126 -7.14 6.46 3.35
CA ALA A 126 -7.08 6.55 4.79
C ALA A 126 -5.70 7.05 5.21
N PHE A 127 -5.59 7.47 6.46
CA PHE A 127 -4.36 7.99 7.03
C PHE A 127 -4.04 7.27 8.33
N TYR A 128 -2.77 6.99 8.56
CA TYR A 128 -2.31 6.51 9.86
C TYR A 128 -2.15 7.67 10.84
N ILE A 129 -2.39 7.40 12.12
CA ILE A 129 -1.89 8.22 13.23
C ILE A 129 -0.51 7.68 13.66
N GLY A 130 0.45 8.56 13.87
CA GLY A 130 1.73 8.19 14.47
C GLY A 130 1.57 7.90 15.95
N GLY A 131 2.07 6.75 16.41
CA GLY A 131 2.15 6.42 17.83
C GLY A 131 3.47 6.95 18.41
N SER A 132 3.39 7.82 19.41
CA SER A 132 4.55 8.43 20.06
C SER A 132 4.34 8.64 21.56
N ALA A 133 5.40 9.06 22.25
CA ALA A 133 5.34 9.34 23.69
C ALA A 133 4.33 10.44 24.05
N VAL A 134 4.08 11.40 23.16
CA VAL A 134 3.22 12.56 23.40
C VAL A 134 1.72 12.25 23.29
N ASN A 135 1.35 11.16 22.61
CA ASN A 135 -0.05 10.81 22.35
C ASN A 135 -0.45 9.38 22.75
N ALA A 136 0.47 8.60 23.34
CA ALA A 136 0.29 7.17 23.62
C ALA A 136 -1.06 6.86 24.29
N GLU A 137 -1.44 7.61 25.33
CA GLU A 137 -2.69 7.40 26.08
C GLU A 137 -3.96 7.73 25.27
N GLN A 138 -3.83 8.55 24.23
CA GLN A 138 -4.94 9.00 23.39
C GLN A 138 -5.18 8.06 22.21
N LEU A 139 -4.26 7.14 21.92
CA LEU A 139 -4.31 6.30 20.71
C LEU A 139 -5.58 5.45 20.60
N ALA A 140 -6.16 5.02 21.74
CA ALA A 140 -7.42 4.28 21.75
C ALA A 140 -8.60 5.10 21.18
N ALA A 141 -8.59 6.42 21.35
CA ALA A 141 -9.58 7.31 20.73
C ALA A 141 -9.18 7.65 19.29
N LEU A 142 -7.90 7.98 19.07
CA LEU A 142 -7.39 8.43 17.76
C LEU A 142 -7.50 7.36 16.67
N GLU A 143 -7.30 6.08 17.00
CA GLU A 143 -7.41 4.99 16.01
C GLU A 143 -8.86 4.71 15.54
N ASN A 144 -9.85 5.25 16.26
CA ASN A 144 -11.28 5.07 15.96
C ASN A 144 -11.87 6.25 15.17
N LEU A 145 -11.08 7.29 14.89
CA LEU A 145 -11.51 8.42 14.09
C LEU A 145 -11.86 7.98 12.66
N PRO A 146 -12.89 8.59 12.03
CA PRO A 146 -13.19 8.37 10.61
C PRO A 146 -11.96 8.63 9.73
N GLY A 147 -11.72 7.78 8.74
CA GLY A 147 -10.55 7.90 7.85
C GLY A 147 -9.20 7.51 8.47
N CYS A 148 -9.17 7.08 9.75
CA CYS A 148 -7.97 6.55 10.39
C CYS A 148 -7.79 5.06 10.03
N ALA A 149 -6.68 4.72 9.37
CA ALA A 149 -6.31 3.33 9.07
C ALA A 149 -5.89 2.55 10.32
N GLY A 150 -5.41 3.26 11.34
CA GLY A 150 -4.87 2.71 12.57
C GLY A 150 -3.65 3.51 13.03
N VAL A 151 -2.84 2.89 13.90
CA VAL A 151 -1.64 3.52 14.44
C VAL A 151 -0.40 2.94 13.76
N LYS A 152 0.55 3.81 13.39
CA LYS A 152 1.88 3.47 12.86
C LYS A 152 2.97 3.86 13.87
N VAL A 153 3.90 2.97 14.14
CA VAL A 153 5.09 3.21 14.98
C VAL A 153 6.37 3.02 14.16
N PHE A 154 7.38 3.86 14.43
CA PHE A 154 8.73 3.72 13.91
C PHE A 154 9.70 3.44 15.07
N MET A 155 10.29 2.25 15.09
CA MET A 155 11.29 1.86 16.10
C MET A 155 12.72 2.30 15.74
N GLY A 156 12.91 2.70 14.48
CA GLY A 156 14.14 3.19 13.89
C GLY A 156 13.81 3.94 12.60
N SER A 157 14.84 4.47 11.91
CA SER A 157 14.66 5.23 10.65
C SER A 157 13.81 6.50 10.75
N SER A 158 13.57 7.01 11.95
CA SER A 158 12.76 8.21 12.19
C SER A 158 13.51 9.21 13.06
N PHE A 159 12.99 10.43 13.15
CA PHE A 159 13.59 11.52 13.91
C PHE A 159 12.53 12.20 14.77
N GLY A 160 12.96 12.76 15.91
CA GLY A 160 12.09 13.49 16.82
C GLY A 160 10.96 12.62 17.38
N ASP A 161 9.78 13.21 17.53
CA ASP A 161 8.65 12.60 18.25
C ASP A 161 8.13 11.29 17.63
N LEU A 162 8.40 10.99 16.35
CA LEU A 162 7.96 9.74 15.73
C LEU A 162 8.86 8.53 16.03
N LEU A 163 10.06 8.74 16.58
CA LEU A 163 10.93 7.63 16.97
C LEU A 163 10.49 7.10 18.35
N ALA A 164 10.09 5.83 18.39
CA ALA A 164 9.75 5.13 19.62
C ALA A 164 10.71 3.94 19.81
N ASP A 165 11.93 4.24 20.26
CA ASP A 165 13.00 3.26 20.47
C ASP A 165 13.16 2.85 21.96
N GLU A 166 12.37 3.42 22.87
CA GLU A 166 12.34 3.07 24.30
C GLU A 166 11.20 2.09 24.65
N ASP A 167 11.52 1.08 25.46
CA ASP A 167 10.57 0.02 25.87
C ASP A 167 9.33 0.58 26.58
N GLU A 168 9.51 1.58 27.44
CA GLU A 168 8.40 2.15 28.21
C GLU A 168 7.40 2.89 27.30
N VAL A 169 7.91 3.64 26.32
CA VAL A 169 7.09 4.30 25.30
C VAL A 169 6.33 3.27 24.46
N LEU A 170 7.01 2.21 24.02
CA LEU A 170 6.39 1.13 23.27
C LEU A 170 5.30 0.41 24.07
N ARG A 171 5.53 0.13 25.36
CA ARG A 171 4.50 -0.47 26.25
C ARG A 171 3.28 0.43 26.38
N ARG A 172 3.48 1.75 26.57
CA ARG A 172 2.38 2.72 26.61
C ARG A 172 1.58 2.68 25.31
N ILE A 173 2.23 2.79 24.15
CA ILE A 173 1.58 2.75 22.84
C ILE A 173 0.79 1.44 22.64
N LEU A 174 1.40 0.30 22.96
CA LEU A 174 0.79 -1.02 22.75
C LEU A 174 -0.44 -1.25 23.64
N ARG A 175 -0.49 -0.67 24.85
CA ARG A 175 -1.62 -0.79 25.78
C ARG A 175 -2.86 0.01 25.35
N HIS A 176 -2.70 1.03 24.50
CA HIS A 176 -3.79 1.93 24.12
C HIS A 176 -4.26 1.67 22.68
N GLY A 177 -5.37 0.92 22.57
CA GLY A 177 -6.11 0.64 21.34
C GLY A 177 -6.37 -0.86 21.13
N ARG A 178 -7.18 -1.18 20.12
CA ARG A 178 -7.62 -2.54 19.75
C ARG A 178 -7.27 -2.98 18.32
N ARG A 179 -7.16 -2.05 17.36
CA ARG A 179 -6.73 -2.33 15.98
C ARG A 179 -5.32 -2.95 15.89
N ARG A 180 -4.92 -3.46 14.73
CA ARG A 180 -3.54 -3.89 14.54
C ARG A 180 -2.62 -2.67 14.51
N LEU A 181 -1.53 -2.71 15.27
CA LEU A 181 -0.50 -1.68 15.24
C LEU A 181 0.45 -1.95 14.06
N ALA A 182 0.56 -1.00 13.13
CA ALA A 182 1.51 -1.09 12.03
C ALA A 182 2.90 -0.65 12.50
N VAL A 183 3.95 -1.42 12.19
CA VAL A 183 5.29 -1.16 12.72
C VAL A 183 6.37 -1.20 11.63
N HIS A 184 7.23 -0.18 11.64
CA HIS A 184 8.56 -0.24 11.04
C HIS A 184 9.55 -0.69 12.12
N ALA A 185 10.15 -1.87 11.94
CA ALA A 185 10.99 -2.52 12.94
C ALA A 185 12.46 -2.59 12.47
N GLU A 186 13.26 -1.59 12.86
CA GLU A 186 14.73 -1.65 12.81
C GLU A 186 15.28 -1.15 14.15
N ASP A 187 16.30 -1.82 14.68
CA ASP A 187 16.88 -1.52 16.00
C ASP A 187 17.79 -0.29 15.95
N GLU A 188 17.30 0.83 16.47
CA GLU A 188 17.98 2.12 16.41
C GLU A 188 19.36 2.13 17.09
N ALA A 189 19.54 1.39 18.19
CA ALA A 189 20.85 1.28 18.85
C ALA A 189 21.89 0.61 17.93
N ARG A 190 21.53 -0.49 17.27
CA ARG A 190 22.39 -1.17 16.30
C ARG A 190 22.67 -0.32 15.06
N LEU A 191 21.69 0.46 14.61
CA LEU A 191 21.90 1.40 13.50
C LEU A 191 22.92 2.49 13.86
N ARG A 192 22.87 3.04 15.08
CA ARG A 192 23.84 4.03 15.56
C ARG A 192 25.24 3.42 15.69
N GLU A 193 25.35 2.22 16.27
CA GLU A 193 26.61 1.47 16.40
C GLU A 193 27.31 1.27 15.05
N ARG A 194 26.55 0.94 14.01
CA ARG A 194 27.07 0.58 12.69
C ARG A 194 27.24 1.75 11.72
N LYS A 195 26.85 2.98 12.11
CA LYS A 195 26.87 4.15 11.22
C LYS A 195 28.25 4.47 10.64
N ALA A 196 29.31 4.20 11.42
CA ALA A 196 30.69 4.40 10.99
C ALA A 196 31.07 3.59 9.73
N LEU A 197 30.41 2.46 9.46
CA LEU A 197 30.65 1.64 8.26
C LEU A 197 30.43 2.44 6.97
N VAL A 198 29.45 3.35 6.99
CA VAL A 198 29.01 4.08 5.79
C VAL A 198 29.56 5.49 5.74
N GLU A 199 29.78 6.12 6.89
CA GLU A 199 30.40 7.45 6.96
C GLU A 199 31.86 7.42 6.45
N ALA A 200 32.57 6.30 6.65
CA ALA A 200 33.95 6.16 6.20
C ALA A 200 34.10 5.95 4.68
N CYS A 201 33.18 5.24 4.04
CA CYS A 201 33.30 4.87 2.62
C CYS A 201 32.41 5.67 1.67
N GLY A 202 31.28 6.19 2.14
CA GLY A 202 30.30 6.90 1.30
C GLY A 202 29.66 6.03 0.20
N ASP A 203 29.78 4.70 0.28
CA ASP A 203 29.31 3.77 -0.74
C ASP A 203 27.93 3.22 -0.38
N VAL A 204 26.93 3.51 -1.21
CA VAL A 204 25.55 3.06 -0.99
C VAL A 204 25.38 1.54 -1.05
N ARG A 205 26.33 0.81 -1.67
CA ARG A 205 26.34 -0.66 -1.62
C ARG A 205 26.49 -1.21 -0.19
N GLN A 206 27.01 -0.39 0.73
CA GLN A 206 27.12 -0.72 2.15
C GLN A 206 25.83 -0.44 2.95
N HIS A 207 24.76 0.04 2.31
CA HIS A 207 23.49 0.27 2.98
C HIS A 207 22.86 -0.99 3.61
N PRO A 208 22.80 -2.15 2.93
CA PRO A 208 22.39 -3.41 3.57
C PRO A 208 23.35 -3.89 4.67
N GLU A 209 24.63 -3.49 4.64
CA GLU A 209 25.59 -3.82 5.70
C GLU A 209 25.41 -2.92 6.92
N TRP A 210 25.19 -1.61 6.74
CA TRP A 210 24.89 -0.71 7.86
C TRP A 210 23.59 -1.12 8.56
N ARG A 211 22.53 -1.29 7.77
CA ARG A 211 21.21 -1.63 8.26
C ARG A 211 21.01 -3.14 8.19
N ASP A 212 21.86 -3.92 8.83
CA ASP A 212 21.93 -5.37 8.62
C ASP A 212 20.66 -6.15 9.03
N VAL A 213 20.68 -7.46 8.78
CA VAL A 213 19.57 -8.38 9.10
C VAL A 213 19.21 -8.35 10.58
N GLU A 214 20.23 -8.23 11.43
CA GLU A 214 20.06 -8.29 12.87
C GLU A 214 19.39 -7.00 13.40
N SER A 215 19.58 -5.84 12.76
CA SER A 215 18.81 -4.62 13.08
C SER A 215 17.31 -4.87 12.95
N ALA A 216 16.89 -5.51 11.87
CA ALA A 216 15.47 -5.80 11.63
C ALA A 216 14.95 -6.89 12.59
N LEU A 217 15.68 -8.01 12.71
CA LEU A 217 15.28 -9.14 13.56
C LEU A 217 15.19 -8.79 15.05
N ARG A 218 16.13 -7.99 15.58
CA ARG A 218 16.10 -7.53 16.99
C ARG A 218 14.85 -6.72 17.29
N ALA A 219 14.56 -5.73 16.45
CA ALA A 219 13.38 -4.89 16.61
C ALA A 219 12.09 -5.70 16.47
N THR A 220 12.01 -6.60 15.48
CA THR A 220 10.85 -7.48 15.27
C THR A 220 10.60 -8.40 16.47
N ARG A 221 11.64 -9.04 17.03
CA ARG A 221 11.51 -9.86 18.26
C ARG A 221 11.07 -9.03 19.46
N ARG A 222 11.68 -7.86 19.64
CA ARG A 222 11.41 -6.94 20.75
C ARG A 222 9.97 -6.46 20.74
N ILE A 223 9.47 -5.92 19.62
CA ILE A 223 8.09 -5.42 19.56
C ILE A 223 7.06 -6.55 19.69
N LEU A 224 7.36 -7.74 19.18
CA LEU A 224 6.49 -8.89 19.33
C LEU A 224 6.33 -9.29 20.80
N ALA A 225 7.43 -9.34 21.56
CA ALA A 225 7.40 -9.64 22.98
C ALA A 225 6.55 -8.61 23.75
N LEU A 226 6.79 -7.32 23.53
CA LEU A 226 6.01 -6.25 24.16
C LEU A 226 4.52 -6.29 23.75
N ALA A 227 4.22 -6.62 22.49
CA ALA A 227 2.84 -6.74 22.01
C ALA A 227 2.13 -7.96 22.61
N ALA A 228 2.87 -9.04 22.89
CA ALA A 228 2.34 -10.20 23.60
C ALA A 228 1.96 -9.84 25.05
N GLU A 229 2.82 -9.09 25.77
CA GLU A 229 2.54 -8.56 27.11
C GLU A 229 1.26 -7.69 27.12
N ALA A 230 1.11 -6.81 26.13
CA ALA A 230 -0.02 -5.87 26.05
C ALA A 230 -1.29 -6.47 25.43
N GLY A 231 -1.25 -7.70 24.90
CA GLY A 231 -2.39 -8.29 24.19
C GLY A 231 -2.69 -7.66 22.81
N ARG A 232 -1.83 -6.77 22.31
CA ARG A 232 -2.02 -6.06 21.03
C ARG A 232 -1.63 -6.95 19.85
N ARG A 233 -2.33 -6.80 18.72
CA ARG A 233 -1.99 -7.45 17.45
C ARG A 233 -1.11 -6.52 16.62
N LEU A 234 -0.20 -7.08 15.85
CA LEU A 234 0.73 -6.31 15.02
C LEU A 234 0.46 -6.54 13.53
N HIS A 235 0.86 -5.55 12.74
CA HIS A 235 1.12 -5.67 11.32
C HIS A 235 2.56 -5.20 11.05
N VAL A 236 3.45 -6.13 10.75
CA VAL A 236 4.86 -5.81 10.47
C VAL A 236 4.98 -5.45 9.01
N LEU A 237 5.38 -4.21 8.77
CA LEU A 237 5.47 -3.63 7.44
C LEU A 237 6.76 -4.04 6.72
N HIS A 238 6.76 -3.96 5.39
CA HIS A 238 7.92 -4.03 4.49
C HIS A 238 9.05 -4.98 4.97
N VAL A 239 8.71 -6.23 5.32
CA VAL A 239 9.68 -7.21 5.83
C VAL A 239 10.66 -7.56 4.72
N SER A 240 11.96 -7.48 5.02
CA SER A 240 13.02 -7.58 4.01
C SER A 240 13.95 -8.78 4.17
N THR A 241 13.85 -9.53 5.28
CA THR A 241 14.84 -10.58 5.61
C THR A 241 14.24 -11.98 5.71
N ALA A 242 15.10 -13.00 5.55
CA ALA A 242 14.69 -14.40 5.62
C ALA A 242 14.46 -14.82 7.07
N GLU A 243 15.26 -14.26 7.97
CA GLU A 243 15.23 -14.48 9.41
C GLU A 243 13.95 -13.94 10.04
N GLU A 244 13.53 -12.73 9.66
CA GLU A 244 12.24 -12.19 10.08
C GLU A 244 11.10 -13.06 9.57
N MET A 245 11.12 -13.46 8.28
CA MET A 245 10.08 -14.33 7.74
C MET A 245 9.97 -15.67 8.47
N ALA A 246 11.10 -16.33 8.71
CA ALA A 246 11.15 -17.59 9.47
C ALA A 246 10.60 -17.41 10.89
N PHE A 247 10.95 -16.30 11.55
CA PHE A 247 10.45 -15.99 12.89
C PHE A 247 8.94 -15.69 12.89
N LEU A 248 8.47 -14.86 11.95
CA LEU A 248 7.08 -14.40 11.87
C LEU A 248 6.12 -15.51 11.45
N ALA A 249 6.58 -16.51 10.68
CA ALA A 249 5.82 -17.71 10.33
C ALA A 249 5.31 -18.47 11.58
N GLY A 250 6.04 -18.41 12.70
CA GLY A 250 5.62 -19.01 13.98
C GLY A 250 4.62 -18.17 14.80
N HIS A 251 4.36 -16.92 14.42
CA HIS A 251 3.65 -15.93 15.26
C HIS A 251 2.38 -15.34 14.60
N ARG A 252 1.87 -16.03 13.58
CA ARG A 252 0.73 -15.60 12.74
C ARG A 252 -0.59 -15.37 13.51
N HIS A 253 -0.74 -15.99 14.68
CA HIS A 253 -1.90 -15.77 15.56
C HIS A 253 -2.00 -14.31 16.07
N ARG A 254 -0.89 -13.58 16.10
CA ARG A 254 -0.81 -12.18 16.58
C ARG A 254 -0.35 -11.20 15.50
N VAL A 255 0.41 -11.67 14.52
CA VAL A 255 1.06 -10.83 13.51
C VAL A 255 0.54 -11.09 12.11
N THR A 256 0.35 -10.00 11.37
CA THR A 256 0.24 -10.01 9.91
C THR A 256 1.47 -9.37 9.29
N VAL A 257 1.80 -9.72 8.04
CA VAL A 257 3.06 -9.39 7.38
C VAL A 257 2.79 -8.70 6.05
N GLU A 258 3.49 -7.60 5.81
CA GLU A 258 3.56 -6.92 4.52
C GLU A 258 4.97 -7.07 3.91
N VAL A 259 5.03 -7.24 2.60
CA VAL A 259 6.27 -7.11 1.80
C VAL A 259 6.05 -6.09 0.69
N THR A 260 7.11 -5.67 0.01
CA THR A 260 7.01 -4.65 -1.04
C THR A 260 7.49 -5.16 -2.39
N PRO A 261 7.02 -4.59 -3.51
CA PRO A 261 7.50 -4.96 -4.85
C PRO A 261 9.01 -4.79 -5.01
N HIS A 262 9.62 -3.77 -4.37
CA HIS A 262 11.07 -3.56 -4.50
C HIS A 262 11.87 -4.63 -3.77
N HIS A 263 11.42 -5.13 -2.60
CA HIS A 263 12.06 -6.27 -1.95
C HIS A 263 11.84 -7.59 -2.71
N LEU A 264 10.78 -7.69 -3.51
CA LEU A 264 10.47 -8.86 -4.34
C LEU A 264 11.15 -8.86 -5.72
N SER A 265 11.57 -7.68 -6.21
CA SER A 265 12.03 -7.50 -7.60
C SER A 265 13.47 -7.03 -7.73
N LEU A 266 14.03 -6.42 -6.70
CA LEU A 266 15.42 -5.96 -6.68
C LEU A 266 16.23 -6.82 -5.70
N SER A 267 17.52 -6.98 -5.99
CA SER A 267 18.46 -7.64 -5.09
C SER A 267 19.82 -6.93 -5.11
N ALA A 268 20.48 -6.96 -3.96
CA ALA A 268 21.85 -6.46 -3.78
C ALA A 268 22.87 -7.55 -4.19
N PRO A 269 24.04 -7.18 -4.72
CA PRO A 269 24.53 -5.80 -4.92
C PRO A 269 24.00 -5.13 -6.20
N ASP A 270 23.49 -5.89 -7.17
CA ASP A 270 23.16 -5.45 -8.53
C ASP A 270 22.29 -4.19 -8.58
N CYS A 271 21.27 -4.09 -7.71
CA CYS A 271 20.42 -2.91 -7.68
C CYS A 271 21.18 -1.64 -7.29
N TYR A 272 22.14 -1.72 -6.36
CA TYR A 272 22.94 -0.59 -5.92
C TYR A 272 24.02 -0.23 -6.94
N GLU A 273 24.56 -1.20 -7.67
CA GLU A 273 25.50 -0.94 -8.76
C GLU A 273 24.82 -0.24 -9.93
N ARG A 274 23.60 -0.66 -10.28
CA ARG A 274 22.84 -0.07 -11.39
C ARG A 274 22.19 1.27 -11.05
N LEU A 275 21.60 1.39 -9.86
CA LEU A 275 20.74 2.53 -9.49
C LEU A 275 21.39 3.47 -8.46
N GLY A 276 22.50 3.07 -7.84
CA GLY A 276 23.11 3.83 -6.77
C GLY A 276 22.12 4.13 -5.65
N SER A 277 22.07 5.40 -5.22
CA SER A 277 21.16 5.88 -4.18
C SER A 277 19.69 5.79 -4.55
N LEU A 278 19.32 5.66 -5.83
CA LEU A 278 17.92 5.44 -6.22
C LEU A 278 17.37 4.10 -5.71
N ALA A 279 18.22 3.11 -5.43
CA ALA A 279 17.85 1.85 -4.77
C ALA A 279 17.91 1.91 -3.22
N GLN A 280 18.20 3.07 -2.63
CA GLN A 280 18.24 3.25 -1.18
C GLN A 280 16.83 3.25 -0.58
N MET A 281 16.56 2.34 0.36
CA MET A 281 15.27 2.15 1.05
C MET A 281 15.51 1.65 2.48
N ASN A 282 14.56 1.89 3.40
CA ASN A 282 14.61 1.35 4.77
C ASN A 282 13.35 0.53 5.06
N PRO A 283 13.45 -0.79 5.34
CA PRO A 283 14.66 -1.61 5.31
C PRO A 283 15.27 -1.73 3.90
N PRO A 284 16.58 -1.94 3.77
CA PRO A 284 17.26 -1.96 2.47
C PRO A 284 16.87 -3.16 1.62
N VAL A 285 17.04 -3.00 0.31
CA VAL A 285 17.05 -4.12 -0.63
C VAL A 285 18.21 -5.05 -0.26
N ARG A 286 17.93 -6.35 -0.19
CA ARG A 286 18.84 -7.37 0.34
C ARG A 286 19.37 -8.28 -0.77
N SER A 287 20.27 -9.19 -0.41
CA SER A 287 20.76 -10.21 -1.34
C SER A 287 19.67 -11.16 -1.84
N GLN A 288 19.95 -11.89 -2.92
CA GLN A 288 19.02 -12.82 -3.55
C GLN A 288 18.39 -13.84 -2.57
N ARG A 289 19.16 -14.34 -1.59
CA ARG A 289 18.66 -15.28 -0.57
C ARG A 289 17.43 -14.74 0.16
N HIS A 290 17.43 -13.43 0.45
CA HIS A 290 16.31 -12.79 1.14
C HIS A 290 15.12 -12.67 0.21
N GLN A 291 15.33 -12.21 -1.03
CA GLN A 291 14.26 -12.14 -2.04
C GLN A 291 13.59 -13.51 -2.25
N ASP A 292 14.39 -14.59 -2.37
CA ASP A 292 13.88 -15.95 -2.53
C ASP A 292 13.05 -16.40 -1.31
N ALA A 293 13.48 -16.04 -0.10
CA ALA A 293 12.75 -16.33 1.14
C ALA A 293 11.43 -15.55 1.23
N LEU A 294 11.37 -14.30 0.76
CA LEU A 294 10.13 -13.53 0.68
C LEU A 294 9.13 -14.17 -0.29
N TRP A 295 9.61 -14.61 -1.46
CA TRP A 295 8.79 -15.35 -2.41
C TRP A 295 8.32 -16.70 -1.86
N GLN A 296 9.16 -17.40 -1.11
CA GLN A 296 8.77 -18.63 -0.41
C GLN A 296 7.69 -18.34 0.64
N ALA A 297 7.84 -17.28 1.44
CA ALA A 297 6.84 -16.85 2.41
C ALA A 297 5.50 -16.46 1.76
N ILE A 298 5.52 -15.89 0.54
CA ILE A 298 4.29 -15.65 -0.24
C ILE A 298 3.60 -16.96 -0.60
N ARG A 299 4.35 -17.96 -1.09
CA ARG A 299 3.83 -19.30 -1.44
C ARG A 299 3.27 -20.03 -0.23
N ASP A 300 3.94 -19.91 0.92
CA ASP A 300 3.55 -20.59 2.16
C ASP A 300 2.39 -19.89 2.90
N GLY A 301 1.87 -18.79 2.37
CA GLY A 301 0.76 -18.05 3.00
C GLY A 301 1.17 -17.22 4.22
N VAL A 302 2.47 -16.99 4.42
CA VAL A 302 3.02 -16.19 5.52
C VAL A 302 2.86 -14.69 5.25
N VAL A 303 2.91 -14.25 4.00
CA VAL A 303 2.69 -12.84 3.65
C VAL A 303 1.19 -12.57 3.52
N ASP A 304 0.70 -11.47 4.07
CA ASP A 304 -0.72 -11.12 3.98
C ASP A 304 -1.01 -10.00 2.99
N VAL A 305 -0.07 -9.07 2.81
CA VAL A 305 -0.24 -7.86 2.00
C VAL A 305 1.01 -7.58 1.19
N VAL A 306 0.82 -6.99 0.01
CA VAL A 306 1.87 -6.27 -0.69
C VAL A 306 1.52 -4.77 -0.71
N GLY A 307 2.32 -3.95 -0.03
CA GLY A 307 2.26 -2.49 -0.06
C GLY A 307 3.42 -1.92 -0.86
N SER A 308 3.28 -0.75 -1.47
CA SER A 308 4.35 -0.22 -2.32
C SER A 308 5.49 0.43 -1.55
N ASP A 309 5.20 0.94 -0.36
CA ASP A 309 6.05 1.88 0.39
C ASP A 309 6.52 3.05 -0.49
N HIS A 310 5.59 3.58 -1.28
CA HIS A 310 5.84 4.72 -2.14
C HIS A 310 6.27 5.91 -1.29
N ALA A 311 7.56 6.23 -1.35
CA ALA A 311 8.23 7.23 -0.53
C ALA A 311 9.11 8.12 -1.40
N PRO A 312 8.53 9.03 -2.20
CA PRO A 312 9.27 9.80 -3.18
C PRO A 312 10.22 10.80 -2.55
N HIS A 313 11.25 11.10 -3.33
CA HIS A 313 12.28 12.11 -3.09
C HIS A 313 12.72 12.63 -4.45
N THR A 314 13.08 13.91 -4.53
CA THR A 314 13.54 14.48 -5.80
C THR A 314 14.87 13.84 -6.21
N LEU A 315 15.14 13.79 -7.52
CA LEU A 315 16.44 13.31 -8.03
C LEU A 315 17.62 14.09 -7.42
N GLN A 316 17.45 15.40 -7.17
CA GLN A 316 18.45 16.23 -6.50
C GLN A 316 18.74 15.75 -5.07
N GLU A 317 17.72 15.38 -4.30
CA GLU A 317 17.92 14.85 -2.95
C GLU A 317 18.58 13.48 -2.99
N LYS A 318 18.17 12.61 -3.93
CA LYS A 318 18.77 11.29 -4.13
C LYS A 318 20.23 11.38 -4.58
N ALA A 319 20.62 12.41 -5.33
CA ALA A 319 21.99 12.62 -5.80
C ALA A 319 22.99 13.08 -4.72
N ARG A 320 22.54 13.35 -3.49
CA ARG A 320 23.46 13.70 -2.39
C ARG A 320 24.42 12.54 -2.10
N PRO A 321 25.67 12.83 -1.66
CA PRO A 321 26.60 11.78 -1.26
C PRO A 321 26.00 10.90 -0.16
N TYR A 322 26.14 9.58 -0.29
CA TYR A 322 25.73 8.67 0.76
C TYR A 322 26.65 8.83 1.99
N PRO A 323 26.15 8.79 3.24
CA PRO A 323 24.78 8.47 3.68
C PRO A 323 23.82 9.68 3.81
N GLN A 324 24.11 10.83 3.17
CA GLN A 324 23.26 12.03 3.22
C GLN A 324 22.09 12.00 2.21
N SER A 325 22.12 11.09 1.24
CA SER A 325 20.96 10.78 0.38
C SER A 325 19.84 10.13 1.19
N PRO A 326 18.56 10.48 0.93
CA PRO A 326 17.44 9.90 1.66
C PRO A 326 17.05 8.51 1.16
N SER A 327 16.53 7.69 2.07
CA SER A 327 15.90 6.41 1.75
C SER A 327 14.45 6.61 1.31
N GLY A 328 14.04 5.89 0.27
CA GLY A 328 12.70 6.00 -0.32
C GLY A 328 12.74 5.86 -1.83
N MET A 329 11.73 5.18 -2.39
CA MET A 329 11.52 4.97 -3.82
C MET A 329 10.08 5.31 -4.19
N THR A 330 9.84 5.65 -5.45
CA THR A 330 8.46 5.67 -5.97
C THR A 330 7.99 4.22 -6.23
N GLY A 331 6.75 3.90 -5.81
CA GLY A 331 6.20 2.55 -5.97
C GLY A 331 4.71 2.42 -6.33
N VAL A 332 3.85 3.35 -5.90
CA VAL A 332 2.37 3.17 -5.94
C VAL A 332 1.83 2.89 -7.35
N GLN A 333 2.31 3.63 -8.35
CA GLN A 333 1.87 3.49 -9.74
C GLN A 333 2.41 2.19 -10.39
N THR A 334 3.55 1.69 -9.93
CA THR A 334 4.18 0.47 -10.44
C THR A 334 3.78 -0.79 -9.67
N LEU A 335 3.03 -0.66 -8.56
CA LEU A 335 2.64 -1.77 -7.68
C LEU A 335 2.03 -2.92 -8.48
N LEU A 336 0.89 -2.68 -9.14
CA LEU A 336 0.19 -3.73 -9.87
C LEU A 336 0.95 -4.20 -11.13
N PRO A 337 1.52 -3.32 -11.99
CA PRO A 337 2.34 -3.76 -13.13
C PRO A 337 3.46 -4.74 -12.76
N LEU A 338 4.22 -4.48 -11.69
CA LEU A 338 5.29 -5.39 -11.26
C LEU A 338 4.73 -6.72 -10.76
N MET A 339 3.64 -6.69 -10.01
CA MET A 339 3.04 -7.91 -9.49
C MET A 339 2.35 -8.74 -10.58
N LEU A 340 1.81 -8.09 -11.63
CA LEU A 340 1.31 -8.76 -12.83
C LEU A 340 2.45 -9.39 -13.65
N ASP A 341 3.61 -8.75 -13.71
CA ASP A 341 4.80 -9.34 -14.35
C ASP A 341 5.28 -10.59 -13.59
N HIS A 342 5.29 -10.54 -12.26
CA HIS A 342 5.59 -11.72 -11.43
C HIS A 342 4.56 -12.84 -11.60
N LEU A 343 3.28 -12.48 -11.78
CA LEU A 343 2.22 -13.44 -12.14
C LEU A 343 2.54 -14.09 -13.49
N HIS A 344 2.88 -13.28 -14.51
CA HIS A 344 3.26 -13.79 -15.83
C HIS A 344 4.49 -14.71 -15.76
N ALA A 345 5.47 -14.38 -14.93
CA ALA A 345 6.67 -15.17 -14.66
C ALA A 345 6.41 -16.43 -13.80
N GLY A 346 5.15 -16.69 -13.39
CA GLY A 346 4.78 -17.87 -12.62
C GLY A 346 5.19 -17.84 -11.14
N ARG A 347 5.55 -16.67 -10.58
CA ARG A 347 5.96 -16.53 -9.17
C ARG A 347 4.78 -16.60 -8.19
N LEU A 348 3.58 -16.20 -8.64
CA LEU A 348 2.33 -16.26 -7.90
C LEU A 348 1.14 -16.53 -8.84
N SER A 349 0.01 -16.94 -8.28
CA SER A 349 -1.25 -17.11 -9.02
C SER A 349 -2.11 -15.84 -9.00
N LEU A 350 -3.08 -15.74 -9.90
CA LEU A 350 -4.02 -14.59 -9.96
C LEU A 350 -4.82 -14.47 -8.66
N GLN A 351 -5.23 -15.60 -8.09
CA GLN A 351 -5.92 -15.63 -6.81
C GLN A 351 -5.04 -15.10 -5.68
N ARG A 352 -3.75 -15.45 -5.69
CA ARG A 352 -2.81 -14.98 -4.67
C ARG A 352 -2.48 -13.50 -4.85
N LEU A 353 -2.42 -13.01 -6.08
CA LEU A 353 -2.30 -11.57 -6.36
C LEU A 353 -3.48 -10.81 -5.73
N VAL A 354 -4.72 -11.22 -6.02
CA VAL A 354 -5.94 -10.61 -5.47
C VAL A 354 -5.98 -10.69 -3.94
N ASP A 355 -5.55 -11.80 -3.35
CA ASP A 355 -5.44 -11.90 -1.89
C ASP A 355 -4.41 -10.93 -1.33
N LEU A 356 -3.24 -10.77 -1.95
CA LEU A 356 -2.20 -9.87 -1.45
C LEU A 356 -2.50 -8.38 -1.64
N THR A 357 -3.23 -8.00 -2.70
CA THR A 357 -3.46 -6.59 -3.04
C THR A 357 -4.85 -6.09 -2.72
N SER A 358 -5.82 -6.96 -2.40
CA SER A 358 -7.21 -6.54 -2.21
C SER A 358 -7.87 -7.23 -1.02
N ALA A 359 -8.03 -8.55 -1.05
CA ALA A 359 -8.77 -9.26 0.01
C ALA A 359 -8.00 -9.27 1.34
N GLY A 360 -6.67 -9.36 1.30
CA GLY A 360 -5.74 -9.30 2.43
C GLY A 360 -5.81 -7.95 3.15
N PRO A 361 -5.53 -6.81 2.46
CA PRO A 361 -5.72 -5.48 3.05
C PRO A 361 -7.11 -5.30 3.66
N ALA A 362 -8.18 -5.66 2.93
CA ALA A 362 -9.54 -5.54 3.44
C ALA A 362 -9.77 -6.34 4.73
N ARG A 363 -9.27 -7.58 4.79
CA ARG A 363 -9.39 -8.49 5.94
C ARG A 363 -8.57 -8.02 7.15
N ILE A 364 -7.34 -7.55 6.93
CA ILE A 364 -6.40 -7.20 8.02
C ILE A 364 -6.79 -5.92 8.72
N PHE A 365 -7.17 -4.92 7.93
CA PHE A 365 -7.51 -3.59 8.42
C PHE A 365 -9.00 -3.43 8.71
N GLY A 366 -9.84 -4.41 8.35
CA GLY A 366 -11.28 -4.36 8.57
C GLY A 366 -11.94 -3.29 7.71
N ILE A 367 -11.60 -3.22 6.43
CA ILE A 367 -12.16 -2.23 5.51
C ILE A 367 -13.60 -2.61 5.18
N ALA A 368 -14.53 -1.66 5.34
CA ALA A 368 -15.93 -1.87 5.01
C ALA A 368 -16.14 -1.79 3.49
N GLY A 369 -16.84 -2.77 2.92
CA GLY A 369 -17.31 -2.71 1.53
C GLY A 369 -16.27 -2.86 0.42
N LYS A 370 -14.98 -3.06 0.71
CA LYS A 370 -13.91 -3.19 -0.31
C LYS A 370 -13.23 -4.57 -0.34
N GLY A 371 -12.37 -4.78 -1.33
CA GLY A 371 -11.47 -5.93 -1.42
C GLY A 371 -12.06 -7.21 -2.02
N ARG A 372 -13.29 -7.17 -2.53
CA ARG A 372 -13.91 -8.29 -3.26
C ARG A 372 -14.97 -7.81 -4.24
N ILE A 373 -15.15 -8.56 -5.33
CA ILE A 373 -16.27 -8.36 -6.26
C ILE A 373 -17.45 -9.21 -5.79
N ALA A 374 -18.41 -8.58 -5.12
CA ALA A 374 -19.63 -9.20 -4.63
C ALA A 374 -20.75 -8.16 -4.54
N VAL A 375 -22.01 -8.59 -4.65
CA VAL A 375 -23.16 -7.68 -4.49
C VAL A 375 -23.11 -6.99 -3.11
N GLY A 376 -23.32 -5.68 -3.10
CA GLY A 376 -23.25 -4.81 -1.91
C GLY A 376 -21.87 -4.17 -1.70
N HIS A 377 -20.80 -4.70 -2.29
CA HIS A 377 -19.46 -4.12 -2.24
C HIS A 377 -19.38 -2.84 -3.06
N ASP A 378 -18.44 -1.98 -2.70
CA ASP A 378 -18.08 -0.82 -3.48
C ASP A 378 -17.60 -1.30 -4.86
N ALA A 379 -18.05 -0.61 -5.91
CA ALA A 379 -17.68 -0.92 -7.28
C ALA A 379 -16.27 -0.38 -7.61
N ASP A 380 -15.27 -0.92 -6.91
CA ASP A 380 -13.85 -0.64 -7.11
C ASP A 380 -13.19 -1.77 -7.91
N PHE A 381 -12.64 -1.44 -9.08
CA PHE A 381 -12.06 -2.43 -9.98
C PHE A 381 -10.71 -2.01 -10.53
N SER A 382 -9.77 -2.96 -10.55
CA SER A 382 -8.57 -2.91 -11.37
C SER A 382 -8.83 -3.79 -12.59
N ILE A 383 -8.99 -3.18 -13.77
CA ILE A 383 -9.29 -3.92 -15.00
C ILE A 383 -8.01 -4.02 -15.82
N VAL A 384 -7.52 -5.24 -15.99
CA VAL A 384 -6.16 -5.52 -16.48
C VAL A 384 -6.19 -6.37 -17.74
N ASP A 385 -5.25 -6.12 -18.64
CA ASP A 385 -4.88 -7.06 -19.70
C ASP A 385 -3.65 -7.83 -19.24
N LEU A 386 -3.81 -9.13 -18.96
CA LEU A 386 -2.72 -10.01 -18.52
C LEU A 386 -1.67 -10.30 -19.61
N LYS A 387 -1.95 -9.96 -20.87
CA LYS A 387 -1.07 -10.19 -22.02
C LYS A 387 -0.41 -8.92 -22.53
N ALA A 388 -0.89 -7.74 -22.11
CA ALA A 388 -0.33 -6.47 -22.53
C ALA A 388 1.15 -6.37 -22.14
N ARG A 389 1.99 -5.97 -23.09
CA ARG A 389 3.41 -5.72 -22.86
C ARG A 389 3.66 -4.22 -22.86
N ARG A 390 4.34 -3.73 -21.84
CA ARG A 390 4.75 -2.33 -21.70
C ARG A 390 6.17 -2.25 -21.20
N THR A 391 6.81 -1.11 -21.45
CA THR A 391 8.07 -0.77 -20.77
C THR A 391 7.75 0.33 -19.79
N ILE A 392 8.08 0.12 -18.52
CA ILE A 392 7.95 1.16 -17.50
C ILE A 392 8.92 2.28 -17.84
N ARG A 393 8.42 3.52 -17.83
CA ARG A 393 9.20 4.71 -18.16
C ARG A 393 8.98 5.80 -17.13
N ASN A 394 10.01 6.62 -16.90
CA ASN A 394 9.90 7.83 -16.08
C ASN A 394 8.79 8.77 -16.60
N GLU A 395 8.62 8.88 -17.92
CA GLU A 395 7.59 9.75 -18.52
C GLU A 395 6.15 9.35 -18.19
N TRP A 396 5.93 8.08 -17.82
CA TRP A 396 4.62 7.58 -17.41
C TRP A 396 4.31 7.92 -15.94
N ILE A 397 5.33 8.22 -15.13
CA ILE A 397 5.19 8.38 -13.67
C ILE A 397 4.54 9.72 -13.33
N ALA A 398 3.37 9.66 -12.69
CA ALA A 398 2.58 10.82 -12.29
C ALA A 398 3.06 11.49 -10.99
N SER A 399 3.91 10.80 -10.21
CA SER A 399 4.54 11.30 -8.99
C SER A 399 5.24 12.64 -9.24
N VAL A 400 5.18 13.57 -8.29
CA VAL A 400 5.90 14.86 -8.40
C VAL A 400 7.40 14.65 -8.61
N SER A 401 7.98 13.60 -8.01
CA SER A 401 9.39 13.28 -8.17
C SER A 401 9.77 12.85 -9.59
N GLY A 402 8.82 12.37 -10.40
CA GLY A 402 9.00 12.12 -11.83
C GLY A 402 9.99 11.02 -12.22
N TRP A 403 10.26 10.06 -11.33
CA TRP A 403 11.17 8.94 -11.62
C TRP A 403 10.68 7.62 -11.03
N THR A 404 11.21 6.50 -11.51
CA THR A 404 10.98 5.15 -10.99
C THR A 404 12.25 4.28 -11.03
N PRO A 405 12.49 3.39 -10.05
CA PRO A 405 13.63 2.47 -10.10
C PRO A 405 13.52 1.40 -11.20
N TYR A 406 12.36 1.34 -11.87
CA TYR A 406 12.03 0.38 -12.92
C TYR A 406 12.04 0.98 -14.32
N ASP A 407 12.61 2.17 -14.50
CA ASP A 407 12.72 2.80 -15.83
C ASP A 407 13.48 1.88 -16.80
N GLY A 408 12.88 1.64 -17.97
CA GLY A 408 13.38 0.72 -18.98
C GLY A 408 13.03 -0.76 -18.77
N LEU A 409 12.37 -1.13 -17.66
CA LEU A 409 11.94 -2.51 -17.42
C LEU A 409 10.75 -2.88 -18.30
N ALA A 410 10.89 -3.93 -19.12
CA ALA A 410 9.77 -4.53 -19.85
C ALA A 410 8.96 -5.43 -18.92
N VAL A 411 7.65 -5.23 -18.88
CA VAL A 411 6.71 -6.00 -18.05
C VAL A 411 5.55 -6.55 -18.88
N THR A 412 5.00 -7.68 -18.44
CA THR A 412 3.79 -8.29 -19.02
C THR A 412 2.65 -8.30 -18.02
N GLY A 413 1.48 -7.85 -18.47
CA GLY A 413 0.32 -7.56 -17.64
C GLY A 413 0.25 -6.07 -17.32
N TRP A 414 -0.89 -5.43 -17.61
CA TRP A 414 -1.02 -3.98 -17.46
C TRP A 414 -2.43 -3.56 -17.03
N PRO A 415 -2.58 -2.57 -16.14
CA PRO A 415 -3.87 -1.94 -15.86
C PRO A 415 -4.34 -1.11 -17.06
N ILE A 416 -5.54 -1.41 -17.57
CA ILE A 416 -6.15 -0.71 -18.71
C ILE A 416 -7.20 0.29 -18.23
N HIS A 417 -8.03 -0.12 -17.27
CA HIS A 417 -9.02 0.76 -16.65
C HIS A 417 -8.97 0.63 -15.12
N THR A 418 -9.33 1.73 -14.47
CA THR A 418 -9.49 1.79 -13.02
C THR A 418 -10.83 2.41 -12.71
N VAL A 419 -11.62 1.71 -11.90
CA VAL A 419 -12.95 2.15 -11.48
C VAL A 419 -12.93 2.36 -9.97
N VAL A 420 -13.40 3.52 -9.52
CA VAL A 420 -13.55 3.86 -8.10
C VAL A 420 -15.02 4.15 -7.86
N ARG A 421 -15.66 3.36 -6.99
CA ARG A 421 -17.08 3.45 -6.61
C ARG A 421 -17.99 3.63 -7.83
N GLY A 422 -17.84 2.78 -8.83
CA GLY A 422 -18.67 2.73 -10.04
C GLY A 422 -18.34 3.80 -11.09
N CYS A 423 -17.32 4.62 -10.86
CA CYS A 423 -16.89 5.65 -11.81
C CYS A 423 -15.54 5.26 -12.42
N CYS A 424 -15.47 5.25 -13.76
CA CYS A 424 -14.23 4.96 -14.49
C CYS A 424 -13.29 6.18 -14.41
N VAL A 425 -12.29 6.13 -13.52
CA VAL A 425 -11.31 7.21 -13.30
C VAL A 425 -10.06 7.08 -14.16
N VAL A 426 -9.79 5.88 -14.66
CA VAL A 426 -8.81 5.63 -15.74
C VAL A 426 -9.52 4.82 -16.81
N ARG A 427 -9.44 5.29 -18.05
CA ARG A 427 -9.99 4.63 -19.22
C ARG A 427 -8.94 4.58 -20.32
N ASP A 428 -8.70 3.39 -20.85
CA ASP A 428 -7.73 3.17 -21.94
C ASP A 428 -6.36 3.76 -21.57
N GLU A 429 -5.89 3.46 -20.34
CA GLU A 429 -4.62 3.92 -19.76
C GLU A 429 -4.50 5.44 -19.50
N ALA A 430 -5.57 6.22 -19.73
CA ALA A 430 -5.59 7.67 -19.49
C ALA A 430 -6.60 8.05 -18.39
N LEU A 431 -6.33 9.16 -17.69
CA LEU A 431 -7.27 9.69 -16.68
C LEU A 431 -8.60 10.06 -17.34
N ALA A 432 -9.69 9.76 -16.63
CA ALA A 432 -11.04 10.05 -17.06
C ALA A 432 -11.82 10.70 -15.91
N GLY A 433 -12.46 11.85 -16.20
CA GLY A 433 -13.23 12.59 -15.22
C GLY A 433 -12.38 13.29 -14.13
N PRO A 434 -13.04 13.91 -13.13
CA PRO A 434 -12.37 14.59 -12.03
C PRO A 434 -11.97 13.63 -10.89
N PRO A 435 -11.07 14.06 -9.97
CA PRO A 435 -10.81 13.36 -8.73
C PRO A 435 -12.08 13.15 -7.91
N MET A 436 -12.23 11.98 -7.28
CA MET A 436 -13.45 11.58 -6.56
C MET A 436 -13.22 10.67 -5.36
N GLY A 437 -11.99 10.51 -4.94
CA GLY A 437 -11.62 9.71 -3.78
C GLY A 437 -12.32 10.19 -2.51
N ARG A 438 -12.72 9.24 -1.66
CA ARG A 438 -13.35 9.48 -0.36
C ARG A 438 -12.57 8.81 0.76
N PRO A 439 -12.71 9.29 2.01
CA PRO A 439 -12.19 8.59 3.17
C PRO A 439 -12.74 7.16 3.26
N ILE A 440 -11.86 6.20 3.51
CA ILE A 440 -12.22 4.79 3.68
C ILE A 440 -12.94 4.59 5.01
N ALA A 441 -14.01 3.80 4.97
CA ALA A 441 -14.73 3.36 6.16
C ALA A 441 -14.18 2.02 6.66
N PHE A 442 -14.10 1.87 7.98
CA PHE A 442 -13.64 0.65 8.65
C PHE A 442 -14.78 0.07 9.48
N LEU A 443 -14.84 -1.26 9.61
CA LEU A 443 -15.89 -1.96 10.35
C LEU A 443 -15.95 -1.56 11.83
N ASP A 444 -14.79 -1.21 12.39
CA ASP A 444 -14.63 -0.89 13.82
C ASP A 444 -14.52 0.62 14.08
N SER A 445 -14.77 1.52 13.10
CA SER A 445 -14.75 2.98 13.33
C SER A 445 -16.09 3.50 13.84
N SER A 446 -16.04 4.56 14.66
CA SER A 446 -17.24 5.32 15.01
C SER A 446 -17.90 5.89 13.74
N PRO A 447 -19.23 5.95 13.66
CA PRO A 447 -19.91 6.63 12.56
C PRO A 447 -19.41 8.07 12.46
N ALA A 448 -19.15 8.54 11.24
CA ALA A 448 -18.87 9.96 11.04
C ALA A 448 -20.08 10.77 11.54
N GLN A 449 -19.86 11.73 12.43
CA GLN A 449 -20.92 12.65 12.84
C GLN A 449 -21.37 13.43 11.60
N GLY A 450 -22.59 13.17 11.11
CA GLY A 450 -23.20 13.93 10.02
C GLY A 450 -23.38 13.22 8.67
N ALA A 451 -23.24 11.89 8.57
CA ALA A 451 -23.79 11.20 7.41
C ALA A 451 -25.33 11.15 7.54
N PRO A 452 -26.12 11.74 6.60
CA PRO A 452 -27.56 11.56 6.62
C PRO A 452 -27.87 10.07 6.49
N HIS A 453 -28.74 9.58 7.37
CA HIS A 453 -29.42 8.32 7.16
C HIS A 453 -30.42 8.56 6.03
N ASP A 454 -30.04 8.20 4.81
CA ASP A 454 -30.97 7.96 3.70
C ASP A 454 -30.83 6.52 3.20
#